data_AF-A0A328YKH0-F1
#
_entry.id   AF-A0A328YKH0-F1
#
_cell.length_a   1.000
_cell.length_b   1.000
_cell.length_c   1.000
_cell.angle_alpha   90.00
_cell.angle_beta   90.00
_cell.angle_gamma   90.00
#
_symmetry.space_group_name_H-M   'P 1'
#
loop_
_entity.id
_entity.type
_entity.pdbx_description
1 polymer ?
#
loop_
_entity_poly.entity_id
_entity_poly.type
_entity_poly.pdbx_seq_one_letter_code
_entity_poly.pdbx_strand_id
1 'polypeptide(L)'
;MKVSASKSATSPSCETLCASLSKKIVKKENQKIMSKKIILLILSVVTFYSYSQNDTIQGEAEYRKIYDCTYRPGNVLVVQKKGKTLDYNKSWTLSNEGFVIRMEAIYDLEFADGKRFKSGVVKNITTDSITISSTMNENCAKYEGIKYELFTYPIKDIKIARFINDRSLGFFTKRKIEGNFDLIVQKVDKAKFCPYLLTFTKRNNEIKVCHYYLTSQGYDLLYETNGFLDYMNYQITEKP
;
A
#
# COMPACT_ATOMS: atom_id res chain seq x y z
N MET A 1 47.59 -56.10 -63.65
CA MET A 1 46.22 -55.59 -63.90
C MET A 1 45.56 -55.27 -62.57
N LYS A 2 45.42 -53.99 -62.23
CA LYS A 2 44.49 -53.47 -61.23
C LYS A 2 44.24 -52.00 -61.58
N VAL A 3 43.07 -51.74 -62.15
CA VAL A 3 42.59 -50.39 -62.47
C VAL A 3 41.94 -49.85 -61.19
N SER A 4 42.45 -48.75 -60.62
CA SER A 4 41.73 -48.02 -59.57
C SER A 4 41.23 -46.69 -60.13
N ALA A 5 39.91 -46.57 -60.20
CA ALA A 5 39.20 -45.39 -60.67
C ALA A 5 39.45 -44.18 -59.77
N SER A 6 39.81 -43.04 -60.37
CA SER A 6 39.82 -41.74 -59.72
C SER A 6 38.38 -41.26 -59.52
N LYS A 7 37.93 -41.11 -58.27
CA LYS A 7 36.71 -40.36 -57.95
C LYS A 7 37.00 -38.87 -58.08
N SER A 8 36.38 -38.20 -59.06
CA SER A 8 36.41 -36.75 -59.16
C SER A 8 35.63 -36.14 -58.00
N ALA A 9 36.30 -35.41 -57.11
CA ALA A 9 35.65 -34.54 -56.16
C ALA A 9 35.11 -33.32 -56.90
N THR A 10 33.81 -33.30 -57.20
CA THR A 10 33.12 -32.09 -57.69
C THR A 10 33.16 -31.03 -56.60
N SER A 11 33.87 -29.94 -56.86
CA SER A 11 33.85 -28.72 -56.05
C SER A 11 32.41 -28.21 -55.92
N PRO A 12 31.93 -27.87 -54.71
CA PRO A 12 30.59 -27.30 -54.56
C PRO A 12 30.49 -26.02 -55.40
N SER A 13 29.44 -25.95 -56.23
CA SER A 13 29.17 -24.77 -57.05
C SER A 13 29.09 -23.51 -56.17
N CYS A 14 29.51 -22.38 -56.73
CA CYS A 14 29.54 -21.08 -56.04
C CYS A 14 28.19 -20.74 -55.38
N GLU A 15 27.08 -21.16 -55.99
CA GLU A 15 25.72 -20.99 -55.47
C GLU A 15 25.49 -21.75 -54.14
N THR A 16 26.01 -22.97 -54.02
CA THR A 16 25.86 -23.78 -52.80
C THR A 16 26.66 -23.19 -51.63
N LEU A 17 27.81 -22.58 -51.91
CA LEU A 17 28.64 -21.91 -50.91
C LEU A 17 27.98 -20.60 -50.42
N CYS A 18 27.42 -19.80 -51.34
CA CYS A 18 26.69 -18.58 -51.01
C CYS A 18 25.43 -18.87 -50.17
N ALA A 19 24.68 -19.93 -50.48
CA ALA A 19 23.49 -20.33 -49.70
C ALA A 19 23.83 -20.83 -48.29
N SER A 20 25.00 -21.46 -48.12
CA SER A 20 25.53 -21.91 -46.83
C SER A 20 25.95 -20.73 -45.94
N LEU A 21 26.63 -19.74 -46.54
CA LEU A 21 27.08 -18.54 -45.84
C LEU A 21 25.90 -17.64 -45.44
N SER A 22 24.92 -17.44 -46.32
CA SER A 22 23.72 -16.65 -46.01
C SER A 22 22.91 -17.25 -44.86
N LYS A 23 22.71 -18.58 -44.83
CA LYS A 23 22.04 -19.27 -43.71
C LYS A 23 22.80 -19.14 -42.39
N LYS A 24 24.13 -19.18 -42.41
CA LYS A 24 24.96 -18.98 -41.21
C LYS A 24 24.88 -17.54 -40.69
N ILE A 25 24.86 -16.55 -41.58
CA ILE A 25 24.72 -15.13 -41.22
C ILE A 25 23.36 -14.88 -40.58
N VAL A 26 22.28 -15.31 -41.23
CA VAL A 26 20.89 -15.16 -40.71
C VAL A 26 20.72 -15.85 -39.35
N LYS A 27 21.28 -17.06 -39.16
CA LYS A 27 21.23 -17.76 -37.86
C LYS A 27 21.97 -17.00 -36.76
N LYS A 28 23.14 -16.44 -37.06
CA LYS A 28 23.96 -15.66 -36.11
C LYS A 28 23.30 -14.33 -35.74
N GLU A 29 22.61 -13.72 -36.70
CA GLU A 29 21.85 -12.48 -36.50
C GLU A 29 20.59 -12.71 -35.66
N ASN A 30 19.83 -13.78 -35.94
CA ASN A 30 18.68 -14.20 -35.14
C ASN A 30 19.07 -14.57 -33.70
N GLN A 31 20.24 -15.19 -33.50
CA GLN A 31 20.76 -15.51 -32.17
C GLN A 31 21.14 -14.25 -31.37
N LYS A 32 21.73 -13.24 -32.03
CA LYS A 32 21.99 -11.92 -31.42
C LYS A 32 20.69 -11.19 -31.06
N ILE A 33 19.66 -11.26 -31.91
CA ILE A 33 18.35 -10.64 -31.65
C ILE A 33 17.65 -11.32 -30.47
N MET A 34 17.66 -12.66 -30.39
CA MET A 34 17.11 -13.38 -29.23
C MET A 34 17.86 -13.07 -27.94
N SER A 35 19.20 -13.04 -27.97
CA SER A 35 20.00 -12.70 -26.79
C SER A 35 19.69 -11.28 -26.29
N LYS A 36 19.56 -10.30 -27.20
CA LYS A 36 19.12 -8.93 -26.84
C LYS A 36 17.72 -8.91 -26.22
N LYS A 37 16.76 -9.67 -26.75
CA LYS A 37 15.40 -9.78 -26.20
C LYS A 37 15.38 -10.41 -24.80
N ILE A 38 16.20 -11.43 -24.56
CA ILE A 38 16.33 -12.07 -23.24
C ILE A 38 16.96 -11.11 -22.23
N ILE A 39 18.01 -10.39 -22.61
CA ILE A 39 18.65 -9.38 -21.74
C ILE A 39 17.65 -8.27 -21.40
N LEU A 40 16.86 -7.79 -22.36
CA LEU A 40 15.83 -6.78 -22.14
C LEU A 40 14.74 -7.28 -21.16
N LEU A 41 14.35 -8.55 -21.29
CA LEU A 41 13.38 -9.19 -20.40
C LEU A 41 13.93 -9.29 -18.96
N ILE A 42 15.18 -9.74 -18.80
CA ILE A 42 15.83 -9.83 -17.49
C ILE A 42 16.00 -8.44 -16.87
N LEU A 43 16.38 -7.42 -17.66
CA LEU A 43 16.51 -6.04 -17.17
C LEU A 43 15.16 -5.46 -16.72
N SER A 44 14.06 -5.83 -17.41
CA SER A 44 12.71 -5.40 -17.03
C SER A 44 12.24 -6.03 -15.71
N VAL A 45 12.61 -7.28 -15.44
CA VAL A 45 12.30 -7.96 -14.17
C VAL A 45 13.09 -7.36 -13.01
N VAL A 46 14.32 -6.89 -13.25
CA VAL A 46 15.16 -6.26 -12.21
C VAL A 46 14.64 -4.86 -11.82
N THR A 47 14.01 -4.12 -12.73
CA THR A 47 13.43 -2.79 -12.42
C THR A 47 12.11 -2.84 -11.64
N PHE A 48 11.46 -4.02 -11.50
CA PHE A 48 10.26 -4.17 -10.66
C PHE A 48 10.56 -4.45 -9.17
N TYR A 49 11.84 -4.59 -8.79
CA TYR A 49 12.26 -4.64 -7.39
C TYR A 49 12.56 -3.23 -6.84
N SER A 50 11.77 -2.23 -7.22
CA SER A 50 11.75 -0.96 -6.49
C SER A 50 11.33 -1.26 -5.05
N TYR A 51 12.30 -1.06 -4.17
CA TYR A 51 12.22 -1.02 -2.71
C TYR A 51 10.78 -1.00 -2.17
N SER A 52 10.28 -2.17 -1.81
CA SER A 52 9.04 -2.22 -1.06
C SER A 52 9.39 -1.75 0.36
N GLN A 53 8.79 -0.64 0.81
CA GLN A 53 9.09 -0.09 2.13
C GLN A 53 8.62 -1.08 3.20
N ASN A 54 9.54 -1.90 3.71
CA ASN A 54 9.34 -2.62 4.97
C ASN A 54 9.10 -1.59 6.08
N ASP A 55 8.04 -1.79 6.85
CA ASP A 55 7.81 -1.01 8.07
C ASP A 55 8.85 -1.32 9.16
N THR A 56 9.73 -2.31 8.92
CA THR A 56 10.99 -2.42 9.67
C THR A 56 11.97 -1.36 9.22
N ILE A 57 12.18 -0.37 10.08
CA ILE A 57 13.13 0.71 9.84
C ILE A 57 14.43 0.46 10.60
N GLN A 58 15.54 0.97 10.09
CA GLN A 58 16.86 0.85 10.73
C GLN A 58 17.06 1.80 11.94
N GLY A 59 15.98 2.45 12.40
CA GLY A 59 16.00 3.37 13.54
C GLY A 59 15.35 4.71 13.26
N GLU A 60 15.30 5.55 14.29
CA GLU A 60 14.57 6.82 14.30
C GLU A 60 15.04 7.83 13.24
N ALA A 61 16.31 7.75 12.82
CA ALA A 61 16.82 8.61 11.76
C ALA A 61 16.17 8.32 10.39
N GLU A 62 15.92 7.04 10.08
CA GLU A 62 15.26 6.65 8.83
C GLU A 62 13.76 6.95 8.90
N TYR A 63 13.15 6.72 10.08
CA TYR A 63 11.77 7.12 10.35
C TYR A 63 11.50 8.60 10.00
N ARG A 64 12.34 9.50 10.51
CA ARG A 64 12.17 10.95 10.35
C ARG A 64 12.38 11.43 8.92
N LYS A 65 13.03 10.64 8.05
CA LYS A 65 13.11 10.93 6.61
C LYS A 65 11.81 10.62 5.88
N ILE A 66 11.12 9.57 6.33
CA ILE A 66 9.94 9.03 5.65
C ILE A 66 8.65 9.68 6.18
N TYR A 67 8.58 9.93 7.49
CA TYR A 67 7.38 10.43 8.15
C TYR A 67 7.61 11.83 8.75
N ASP A 68 6.88 12.82 8.25
CA ASP A 68 6.82 14.15 8.87
C ASP A 68 5.92 14.11 10.12
N CYS A 69 6.55 13.89 11.27
CA CYS A 69 5.89 13.85 12.58
C CYS A 69 5.78 15.21 13.26
N THR A 70 5.81 16.30 12.49
CA THR A 70 5.53 17.61 13.05
C THR A 70 4.02 17.76 13.24
N TYR A 71 3.56 17.78 14.49
CA TYR A 71 2.18 18.15 14.79
C TYR A 71 1.92 19.60 14.35
N ARG A 72 0.98 19.77 13.43
CA ARG A 72 0.60 21.07 12.87
C ARG A 72 -0.91 21.21 12.80
N PRO A 73 -1.43 22.46 12.81
CA PRO A 73 -2.83 22.71 12.57
C PRO A 73 -3.27 22.14 11.23
N GLY A 74 -4.44 21.54 11.20
CA GLY A 74 -4.99 20.93 9.99
C GLY A 74 -6.45 20.51 10.18
N ASN A 75 -7.01 19.92 9.13
CA ASN A 75 -8.40 19.49 9.14
C ASN A 75 -8.56 18.09 9.71
N VAL A 76 -9.61 17.91 10.51
CA VAL A 76 -10.19 16.61 10.85
C VAL A 76 -11.62 16.57 10.34
N LEU A 77 -12.12 15.35 10.12
CA LEU A 77 -13.52 15.15 9.74
C LEU A 77 -14.29 14.63 10.96
N VAL A 78 -15.15 15.48 11.49
CA VAL A 78 -16.09 15.15 12.56
C VAL A 78 -17.32 14.50 11.93
N VAL A 79 -17.57 13.24 12.29
CA VAL A 79 -18.73 12.47 11.85
C VAL A 79 -19.73 12.43 12.98
N GLN A 80 -20.67 13.38 12.97
CA GLN A 80 -21.59 13.62 14.08
C GLN A 80 -22.97 13.05 13.76
N LYS A 81 -23.55 12.27 14.67
CA LYS A 81 -24.91 11.76 14.51
C LYS A 81 -25.91 12.92 14.54
N LYS A 82 -26.85 12.96 13.60
CA LYS A 82 -27.87 14.01 13.54
C LYS A 82 -28.66 14.09 14.84
N GLY A 83 -28.89 15.32 15.31
CA GLY A 83 -29.57 15.60 16.58
C GLY A 83 -28.75 15.27 17.83
N LYS A 84 -27.45 14.97 17.69
CA LYS A 84 -26.49 14.84 18.78
C LYS A 84 -25.34 15.80 18.56
N THR A 85 -24.66 16.16 19.64
CA THR A 85 -23.44 16.97 19.59
C THR A 85 -22.28 16.12 20.05
N LEU A 86 -21.27 15.96 19.19
CA LEU A 86 -20.03 15.31 19.57
C LEU A 86 -19.10 16.33 20.22
N ASP A 87 -18.82 16.16 21.51
CA ASP A 87 -17.76 16.92 22.19
C ASP A 87 -16.39 16.32 21.87
N TYR A 88 -15.86 16.69 20.70
CA TYR A 88 -14.56 16.20 20.26
C TYR A 88 -13.41 16.71 21.14
N ASN A 89 -13.59 17.71 22.00
CA ASN A 89 -12.54 18.09 22.96
C ASN A 89 -12.37 17.02 24.06
N LYS A 90 -13.41 16.23 24.33
CA LYS A 90 -13.35 15.14 25.31
C LYS A 90 -12.84 13.83 24.73
N SER A 91 -13.39 13.40 23.60
CA SER A 91 -12.98 12.16 22.95
C SER A 91 -13.06 12.23 21.43
N TRP A 92 -12.07 11.61 20.78
CA TRP A 92 -12.02 11.40 19.33
C TRP A 92 -12.40 9.96 18.94
N THR A 93 -12.70 9.11 19.91
CA THR A 93 -13.07 7.70 19.69
C THR A 93 -14.51 7.55 19.21
N LEU A 94 -14.87 6.31 18.85
CA LEU A 94 -16.26 5.97 18.54
C LEU A 94 -17.15 6.16 19.77
N SER A 95 -18.23 6.93 19.63
CA SER A 95 -19.29 7.09 20.61
C SER A 95 -20.68 6.97 19.97
N ASN A 96 -21.73 7.15 20.76
CA ASN A 96 -23.10 7.19 20.25
C ASN A 96 -23.43 8.51 19.53
N GLU A 97 -22.70 9.57 19.86
CA GLU A 97 -22.80 10.92 19.28
C GLU A 97 -22.03 11.03 17.97
N GLY A 98 -20.98 10.23 17.75
CA GLY A 98 -20.18 10.33 16.55
C GLY A 98 -18.78 9.73 16.70
N PHE A 99 -17.88 10.15 15.82
CA PHE A 99 -16.45 9.86 15.87
C PHE A 99 -15.67 10.89 15.04
N VAL A 100 -14.34 10.89 15.16
CA VAL A 100 -13.48 11.78 14.39
C VAL A 100 -12.53 10.97 13.50
N ILE A 101 -12.49 11.32 12.21
CA ILE A 101 -11.50 10.82 11.25
C ILE A 101 -10.35 11.82 11.20
N ARG A 102 -9.13 11.31 11.38
CA ARG A 102 -7.88 12.06 11.44
C ARG A 102 -6.95 11.61 10.33
N MET A 103 -6.08 12.51 9.92
CA MET A 103 -5.03 12.18 8.95
C MET A 103 -3.98 11.25 9.57
N GLU A 104 -3.35 10.45 8.71
CA GLU A 104 -2.32 9.43 8.99
C GLU A 104 -2.77 8.25 9.88
N ALA A 105 -4.07 8.11 10.12
CA ALA A 105 -4.67 6.91 10.70
C ALA A 105 -5.37 6.04 9.65
N ILE A 106 -5.52 4.76 9.98
CA ILE A 106 -6.18 3.74 9.16
C ILE A 106 -7.67 3.70 9.49
N TYR A 107 -8.49 3.58 8.45
CA TYR A 107 -9.94 3.43 8.57
C TYR A 107 -10.48 2.39 7.59
N ASP A 108 -11.59 1.74 7.98
CA ASP A 108 -12.40 0.91 7.08
C ASP A 108 -13.60 1.72 6.58
N LEU A 109 -13.45 2.29 5.38
CA LEU A 109 -14.43 3.17 4.76
C LEU A 109 -14.97 2.59 3.46
N GLU A 110 -16.27 2.74 3.25
CA GLU A 110 -16.95 2.44 1.98
C GLU A 110 -17.60 3.71 1.42
N PHE A 111 -17.43 3.91 0.12
CA PHE A 111 -17.89 5.09 -0.61
C PHE A 111 -19.10 4.79 -1.50
N ALA A 112 -19.72 5.83 -2.04
CA ALA A 112 -20.95 5.77 -2.84
C ALA A 112 -20.82 4.91 -4.12
N ASP A 113 -19.62 4.76 -4.65
CA ASP A 113 -19.31 3.88 -5.79
C ASP A 113 -19.20 2.40 -5.42
N GLY A 114 -19.40 2.06 -4.14
CA GLY A 114 -19.27 0.71 -3.60
C GLY A 114 -17.82 0.28 -3.30
N LYS A 115 -16.81 1.13 -3.58
CA LYS A 115 -15.43 0.81 -3.21
C LYS A 115 -15.25 0.89 -1.71
N ARG A 116 -14.56 -0.12 -1.17
CA ARG A 116 -14.22 -0.24 0.24
C ARG A 116 -12.71 -0.32 0.42
N PHE A 117 -12.19 0.52 1.31
CA PHE A 117 -10.80 0.54 1.73
C PHE A 117 -10.75 0.00 3.14
N LYS A 118 -10.33 -1.26 3.32
CA LYS A 118 -10.36 -1.94 4.63
C LYS A 118 -9.28 -1.43 5.59
N SER A 119 -8.13 -1.08 5.02
CA SER A 119 -6.88 -0.71 5.70
C SER A 119 -6.28 0.56 5.09
N GLY A 120 -7.13 1.43 4.53
CA GLY A 120 -6.66 2.66 3.88
C GLY A 120 -6.25 3.70 4.93
N VAL A 121 -5.10 4.34 4.69
CA VAL A 121 -4.61 5.45 5.51
C VAL A 121 -5.16 6.74 4.94
N VAL A 122 -5.83 7.54 5.77
CA VAL A 122 -6.31 8.86 5.36
C VAL A 122 -5.12 9.82 5.29
N LYS A 123 -4.73 10.22 4.08
CA LYS A 123 -3.55 11.08 3.85
C LYS A 123 -3.87 12.57 3.88
N ASN A 124 -5.09 12.96 3.53
CA ASN A 124 -5.50 14.35 3.51
C ASN A 124 -7.00 14.53 3.73
N ILE A 125 -7.38 15.64 4.36
CA ILE A 125 -8.77 16.08 4.53
C ILE A 125 -8.82 17.57 4.15
N THR A 126 -9.65 17.90 3.16
CA THR A 126 -9.93 19.29 2.78
C THR A 126 -11.31 19.69 3.29
N THR A 127 -11.84 20.83 2.86
CA THR A 127 -13.18 21.30 3.24
C THR A 127 -14.30 20.40 2.72
N ASP A 128 -14.08 19.68 1.62
CA ASP A 128 -15.11 18.89 0.94
C ASP A 128 -14.64 17.52 0.45
N SER A 129 -13.36 17.20 0.58
CA SER A 129 -12.78 15.93 0.12
C SER A 129 -11.87 15.24 1.13
N ILE A 130 -11.75 13.93 0.98
CA ILE A 130 -10.86 13.05 1.75
C ILE A 130 -10.00 12.24 0.79
N THR A 131 -8.70 12.18 1.06
CA THR A 131 -7.75 11.34 0.32
C THR A 131 -7.34 10.15 1.17
N ILE A 132 -7.50 8.93 0.65
CA ILE A 132 -7.22 7.66 1.33
C ILE A 132 -6.38 6.75 0.43
N SER A 133 -5.43 6.02 1.00
CA SER A 133 -4.66 5.01 0.26
C SER A 133 -5.44 3.70 0.04
N SER A 134 -5.07 2.91 -0.96
CA SER A 134 -5.69 1.59 -1.22
C SER A 134 -5.59 0.63 -0.03
N THR A 135 -4.43 0.61 0.62
CA THR A 135 -4.12 -0.15 1.85
C THR A 135 -3.03 0.62 2.63
N MET A 136 -2.43 0.03 3.65
CA MET A 136 -1.56 0.76 4.58
C MET A 136 -0.28 1.29 3.90
N ASN A 137 0.47 0.40 3.25
CA ASN A 137 1.73 0.71 2.58
C ASN A 137 1.89 -0.13 1.28
N GLU A 138 2.99 0.07 0.57
CA GLU A 138 3.27 -0.64 -0.69
C GLU A 138 3.44 -2.15 -0.50
N ASN A 139 3.95 -2.59 0.65
CA ASN A 139 4.11 -4.01 0.97
C ASN A 139 2.76 -4.71 1.10
N CYS A 140 1.83 -4.10 1.84
CA CYS A 140 0.46 -4.60 1.94
C CYS A 140 -0.18 -4.64 0.55
N ALA A 141 0.01 -3.62 -0.28
CA ALA A 141 -0.56 -3.59 -1.63
C ALA A 141 -0.03 -4.76 -2.48
N LYS A 142 1.28 -4.98 -2.45
CA LYS A 142 1.93 -6.10 -3.14
C LYS A 142 1.43 -7.46 -2.63
N TYR A 143 1.30 -7.63 -1.33
CA TYR A 143 0.78 -8.86 -0.72
C TYR A 143 -0.69 -9.11 -1.10
N GLU A 144 -1.52 -8.07 -1.10
CA GLU A 144 -2.92 -8.13 -1.49
C GLU A 144 -3.13 -8.26 -3.01
N GLY A 145 -2.07 -8.16 -3.82
CA GLY A 145 -2.16 -8.21 -5.28
C GLY A 145 -2.83 -6.98 -5.91
N ILE A 146 -2.76 -5.83 -5.23
CA ILE A 146 -3.33 -4.55 -5.69
C ILE A 146 -2.22 -3.51 -5.87
N LYS A 147 -2.53 -2.40 -6.54
CA LYS A 147 -1.61 -1.27 -6.64
C LYS A 147 -1.73 -0.36 -5.42
N TYR A 148 -0.59 0.12 -4.92
CA TYR A 148 -0.60 1.20 -3.93
C TYR A 148 -0.93 2.52 -4.61
N GLU A 149 -2.09 3.09 -4.30
CA GLU A 149 -2.57 4.31 -4.92
C GLU A 149 -3.33 5.15 -3.90
N LEU A 150 -3.41 6.46 -4.16
CA LEU A 150 -4.22 7.39 -3.38
C LEU A 150 -5.49 7.72 -4.14
N PHE A 151 -6.62 7.62 -3.45
CA PHE A 151 -7.95 7.92 -3.97
C PHE A 151 -8.50 9.14 -3.25
N THR A 152 -9.04 10.09 -4.00
CA THR A 152 -9.70 11.27 -3.43
C THR A 152 -11.18 11.20 -3.71
N TYR A 153 -11.98 11.34 -2.66
CA TYR A 153 -13.43 11.30 -2.71
C TYR A 153 -14.02 12.56 -2.09
N PRO A 154 -15.19 13.03 -2.56
CA PRO A 154 -16.03 13.94 -1.79
C PRO A 154 -16.36 13.32 -0.42
N ILE A 155 -16.27 14.12 0.65
CA ILE A 155 -16.57 13.66 2.01
C ILE A 155 -18.01 13.13 2.10
N LYS A 156 -18.95 13.78 1.41
CA LYS A 156 -20.36 13.37 1.33
C LYS A 156 -20.58 11.96 0.75
N ASP A 157 -19.60 11.43 0.04
CA ASP A 157 -19.71 10.11 -0.59
C ASP A 157 -19.33 8.97 0.38
N ILE A 158 -18.86 9.26 1.59
CA ILE A 158 -18.64 8.24 2.63
C ILE A 158 -20.00 7.66 3.05
N LYS A 159 -20.20 6.36 2.83
CA LYS A 159 -21.46 5.65 3.13
C LYS A 159 -21.41 4.87 4.43
N ILE A 160 -20.32 4.14 4.66
CA ILE A 160 -20.20 3.25 5.82
C ILE A 160 -18.79 3.36 6.39
N ALA A 161 -18.72 3.58 7.70
CA ALA A 161 -17.51 3.36 8.48
C ALA A 161 -17.66 2.08 9.32
N ARG A 162 -16.63 1.24 9.36
CA ARG A 162 -16.62 -0.01 10.14
C ARG A 162 -15.53 0.05 11.21
N PHE A 163 -15.87 -0.46 12.38
CA PHE A 163 -15.01 -0.46 13.55
C PHE A 163 -14.94 -1.87 14.09
N ILE A 164 -13.75 -2.44 14.17
CA ILE A 164 -13.56 -3.79 14.71
C ILE A 164 -13.98 -3.81 16.18
N ASN A 165 -14.78 -4.80 16.54
CA ASN A 165 -15.16 -5.10 17.92
C ASN A 165 -14.27 -6.18 18.50
N ASP A 166 -14.06 -7.24 17.73
CA ASP A 166 -13.25 -8.39 18.09
C ASP A 166 -12.48 -8.84 16.85
N ARG A 167 -11.15 -8.84 16.99
CA ARG A 167 -10.20 -9.19 15.93
C ARG A 167 -10.26 -10.68 15.58
N SER A 168 -10.55 -11.54 16.57
CA SER A 168 -10.55 -12.99 16.43
C SER A 168 -11.80 -13.52 15.71
N LEU A 169 -12.93 -12.81 15.88
CA LEU A 169 -14.22 -13.22 15.32
C LEU A 169 -14.64 -12.38 14.09
N GLY A 170 -13.87 -11.34 13.74
CA GLY A 170 -14.17 -10.48 12.60
C GLY A 170 -15.49 -9.72 12.76
N PHE A 171 -15.87 -9.38 14.00
CA PHE A 171 -17.08 -8.60 14.27
C PHE A 171 -16.81 -7.11 14.11
N PHE A 172 -17.75 -6.41 13.49
CA PHE A 172 -17.64 -4.98 13.24
C PHE A 172 -18.89 -4.24 13.72
N THR A 173 -18.69 -3.14 14.44
CA THR A 173 -19.69 -2.08 14.56
C THR A 173 -19.71 -1.28 13.27
N LYS A 174 -20.88 -1.13 12.65
CA LYS A 174 -21.05 -0.37 11.41
C LYS A 174 -21.78 0.94 11.70
N ARG A 175 -21.26 2.06 11.20
CA ARG A 175 -21.95 3.34 11.15
C ARG A 175 -22.35 3.64 9.70
N LYS A 176 -23.65 3.58 9.41
CA LYS A 176 -24.22 4.02 8.13
C LYS A 176 -24.33 5.54 8.15
N ILE A 177 -23.46 6.21 7.41
CA ILE A 177 -23.26 7.66 7.46
C ILE A 177 -24.38 8.40 6.75
N GLU A 178 -24.71 7.96 5.53
CA GLU A 178 -25.77 8.58 4.73
C GLU A 178 -27.09 8.68 5.50
N GLY A 179 -27.68 9.88 5.48
CA GLY A 179 -28.95 10.18 6.11
C GLY A 179 -28.89 10.36 7.63
N ASN A 180 -27.94 9.73 8.33
CA ASN A 180 -27.91 9.64 9.80
C ASN A 180 -26.85 10.52 10.47
N PHE A 181 -25.83 10.94 9.73
CA PHE A 181 -24.70 11.72 10.26
C PHE A 181 -24.49 12.99 9.44
N ASP A 182 -24.05 14.04 10.14
CA ASP A 182 -23.49 15.25 9.58
C ASP A 182 -21.96 15.08 9.49
N LEU A 183 -21.40 15.52 8.38
CA LEU A 183 -19.98 15.45 8.08
C LEU A 183 -19.41 16.86 8.13
N ILE A 184 -18.68 17.16 9.20
CA ILE A 184 -18.23 18.52 9.53
C ILE A 184 -16.72 18.54 9.52
N VAL A 185 -16.13 19.38 8.67
CA VAL A 185 -14.68 19.60 8.67
C VAL A 185 -14.34 20.63 9.73
N GLN A 186 -13.42 20.28 10.62
CA GLN A 186 -12.95 21.16 11.68
C GLN A 186 -11.43 21.32 11.62
N LYS A 187 -10.96 22.55 11.82
CA LYS A 187 -9.54 22.83 11.94
C LYS A 187 -9.12 22.69 13.41
N VAL A 188 -8.12 21.87 13.67
CA VAL A 188 -7.58 21.60 15.02
C VAL A 188 -6.07 21.73 15.00
N ASP A 189 -5.45 21.97 16.16
CA ASP A 189 -4.00 22.19 16.28
C ASP A 189 -3.17 20.93 15.98
N LYS A 190 -3.73 19.73 16.19
CA LYS A 190 -3.06 18.44 15.98
C LYS A 190 -3.90 17.49 15.12
N ALA A 191 -4.00 17.77 13.83
CA ALA A 191 -4.90 17.03 12.94
C ALA A 191 -4.39 15.65 12.52
N LYS A 192 -3.07 15.47 12.45
CA LYS A 192 -2.42 14.22 12.04
C LYS A 192 -2.04 13.36 13.23
N PHE A 193 -2.15 12.04 13.09
CA PHE A 193 -1.41 11.11 13.94
C PHE A 193 0.03 11.00 13.43
N CYS A 194 1.00 11.07 14.34
CA CYS A 194 2.33 10.60 14.02
C CYS A 194 2.31 9.07 14.15
N PRO A 195 2.81 8.30 13.18
CA PRO A 195 3.00 6.87 13.40
C PRO A 195 3.79 6.61 14.69
N TYR A 196 3.52 5.50 15.35
CA TYR A 196 4.21 5.13 16.58
C TYR A 196 5.40 4.23 16.24
N LEU A 197 6.56 4.44 16.86
CA LEU A 197 7.70 3.54 16.72
C LEU A 197 7.70 2.52 17.84
N LEU A 198 7.69 1.24 17.49
CA LEU A 198 7.73 0.17 18.47
C LEU A 198 8.98 -0.68 18.31
N THR A 199 9.74 -0.81 19.39
CA THR A 199 10.95 -1.63 19.44
C THR A 199 10.65 -2.98 20.09
N PHE A 200 10.79 -4.06 19.33
CA PHE A 200 10.68 -5.43 19.82
C PHE A 200 12.03 -5.91 20.37
N THR A 201 12.28 -5.65 21.65
CA THR A 201 13.53 -6.03 22.33
C THR A 201 13.83 -7.54 22.25
N LYS A 202 12.80 -8.38 22.31
CA LYS A 202 12.92 -9.85 22.18
C LYS A 202 13.13 -10.34 20.74
N ARG A 203 13.06 -9.45 19.74
CA ARG A 203 13.27 -9.76 18.31
C ARG A 203 14.51 -9.01 17.79
N ASN A 204 15.62 -9.13 18.51
CA ASN A 204 16.87 -8.45 18.15
C ASN A 204 16.73 -6.92 17.97
N ASN A 205 15.92 -6.28 18.83
CA ASN A 205 15.61 -4.85 18.75
C ASN A 205 15.01 -4.41 17.41
N GLU A 206 14.24 -5.26 16.74
CA GLU A 206 13.48 -4.88 15.54
C GLU A 206 12.58 -3.67 15.84
N ILE A 207 12.65 -2.63 15.00
CA ILE A 207 11.83 -1.43 15.13
C ILE A 207 10.78 -1.44 14.02
N LYS A 208 9.50 -1.38 14.41
CA LYS A 208 8.36 -1.26 13.50
C LYS A 208 7.74 0.12 13.55
N VAL A 209 7.35 0.61 12.38
CA VAL A 209 6.42 1.73 12.25
C VAL A 209 5.00 1.20 12.42
N CYS A 210 4.25 1.79 13.36
CA CYS A 210 2.87 1.43 13.63
C CYS A 210 1.93 2.57 13.28
N HIS A 211 0.82 2.26 12.63
CA HIS A 211 -0.24 3.20 12.33
C HIS A 211 -1.43 3.02 13.28
N TYR A 212 -2.04 4.14 13.66
CA TYR A 212 -3.25 4.13 14.47
C TYR A 212 -4.43 3.65 13.64
N TYR A 213 -5.23 2.75 14.20
CA TYR A 213 -6.45 2.21 13.60
C TYR A 213 -7.62 2.39 14.58
N LEU A 214 -8.70 3.05 14.14
CA LEU A 214 -9.85 3.31 15.00
C LEU A 214 -10.78 2.07 15.08
N THR A 215 -10.87 1.48 16.27
CA THR A 215 -11.78 0.37 16.60
C THR A 215 -13.00 0.86 17.37
N SER A 216 -13.91 -0.04 17.74
CA SER A 216 -15.06 0.34 18.56
C SER A 216 -14.71 0.60 20.02
N GLN A 217 -13.51 0.18 20.46
CA GLN A 217 -13.02 0.34 21.83
C GLN A 217 -12.05 1.52 21.98
N GLY A 218 -11.48 2.03 20.88
CA GLY A 218 -10.50 3.10 20.90
C GLY A 218 -9.54 3.00 19.72
N TYR A 219 -8.38 3.63 19.84
CA TYR A 219 -7.32 3.48 18.84
C TYR A 219 -6.41 2.32 19.20
N ASP A 220 -6.20 1.43 18.24
CA ASP A 220 -5.18 0.39 18.29
C ASP A 220 -4.02 0.72 17.35
N LEU A 221 -2.93 -0.03 17.46
CA LEU A 221 -1.80 0.04 16.53
C LEU A 221 -1.78 -1.17 15.61
N LEU A 222 -1.62 -0.90 14.32
CA LEU A 222 -1.30 -1.86 13.28
C LEU A 222 0.13 -1.66 12.81
N TYR A 223 0.83 -2.73 12.48
CA TYR A 223 2.13 -2.70 11.82
C TYR A 223 2.20 -3.78 10.74
N GLU A 224 3.08 -3.60 9.76
CA GLU A 224 3.27 -4.58 8.70
C GLU A 224 4.40 -5.57 8.99
N THR A 225 4.13 -6.86 8.72
CA THR A 225 5.11 -7.95 8.72
C THR A 225 4.99 -8.76 7.43
N ASN A 226 5.95 -8.62 6.52
CA ASN A 226 5.97 -9.28 5.22
C ASN A 226 4.69 -9.07 4.38
N GLY A 227 4.13 -7.87 4.42
CA GLY A 227 2.90 -7.44 3.77
C GLY A 227 1.62 -7.72 4.55
N PHE A 228 1.67 -8.51 5.63
CA PHE A 228 0.52 -8.74 6.51
C PHE A 228 0.36 -7.62 7.52
N LEU A 229 -0.89 -7.22 7.78
CA LEU A 229 -1.23 -6.29 8.85
C LEU A 229 -1.43 -7.04 10.17
N ASP A 230 -0.49 -6.85 11.09
CA ASP A 230 -0.55 -7.39 12.44
C ASP A 230 -1.08 -6.35 13.42
N TYR A 231 -1.86 -6.81 14.40
CA TYR A 231 -2.29 -5.97 15.50
C TYR A 231 -1.31 -6.04 16.66
N MET A 232 -1.10 -4.90 17.32
CA MET A 232 -0.50 -4.90 18.65
C MET A 232 -1.53 -5.42 19.67
N ASN A 233 -1.13 -6.41 20.46
CA ASN A 233 -1.97 -6.98 21.53
C ASN A 233 -2.05 -6.09 22.79
N TYR A 234 -1.56 -4.86 22.73
CA TYR A 234 -1.62 -3.89 23.83
C TYR A 234 -2.50 -2.71 23.42
N GLN A 235 -3.49 -2.38 24.26
CA GLN A 235 -4.30 -1.16 24.10
C GLN A 235 -3.45 0.05 24.50
N ILE A 236 -3.48 1.11 23.68
CA ILE A 236 -2.93 2.40 24.09
C ILE A 236 -3.96 3.12 24.96
N THR A 237 -3.68 3.21 26.26
CA THR A 237 -4.54 3.91 27.22
C THR A 237 -4.17 5.39 27.37
N GLU A 238 -3.05 5.83 26.82
CA GLU A 238 -2.58 7.22 26.89
C GLU A 238 -3.00 8.00 25.64
N LYS A 239 -3.65 9.16 25.85
CA LYS A 239 -4.00 10.09 24.77
C LYS A 239 -2.72 10.67 24.13
N PRO A 240 -2.57 10.67 22.79
CA PRO A 240 -1.57 11.51 22.11
C PRO A 240 -1.94 13.00 22.11
#